data_AF-A0A0M3BPQ0-F1
#
_entry.id   AF-A0A0M3BPQ0-F1
#
_cell.length_a   1.000
_cell.length_b   1.000
_cell.length_c   1.000
_cell.angle_alpha   90.00
_cell.angle_beta   90.00
_cell.angle_gamma   90.00
#
_symmetry.space_group_name_H-M   'P 1'
#
loop_
_entity.id
_entity.type
_entity.pdbx_description
1 polymer ?
#
loop_
_entity_poly.entity_id
_entity_poly.type
_entity_poly.pdbx_seq_one_letter_code
_entity_poly.pdbx_strand_id
1 'polypeptide(L)'
;MSVAVLKTTETYDLTGEAARLFAEIAACTADVEGVSRPAFSAIETKTLEFLIDFAHSEGLVAEWDAGRNVVFSLPEHRTAERYVLIGSHVDSVPRGGNFDGLAGILSGLLCLARARRQSVHFPEPVKVIAMRGEESAWFGPCYIGSKALLGALSADELAAQHRVDGRSLDVHMEAIGIDMAPIRAGKPLLDGASVSAYLEVHIEQGPVLVERQLPAAIVSGIRGNFRYRKIACHGEAGHSGAVPLAYRHDPVLAMVELLNVLDAAWHDFVAKGRDLVVTSGMVSTDQQKHALSRIPDSVEFSLDIRSQDSEMLESMHALVLSNVARIERERAVRFDLGTALWTSPAPCDETLIGMLGEASQAVGNPFTQIPSGGGHDAAVFSKAGIPSAMIFIRNRNGSHNPDEAMEIADFGIATDILYHLLVDFAEAAVRAKPSNQTGKANVSMFRRITDIIRAKGNGARAYHAAAAAARQAALAEPQRAAGYFILAAAAQEFGDMHYGEASHGDIFGLELKRFDAYVKLLDEAFEDIDVEQQLKAVSTIATSLISNKMADRQP
;
A
#
# COMPACT_ATOMS: atom_id res chain seq x y z
N MET A 1 60.59 16.95 -15.59
CA MET A 1 59.66 17.76 -14.79
C MET A 1 58.45 18.11 -15.65
N SER A 2 57.30 17.51 -15.36
CA SER A 2 55.98 18.11 -15.59
C SER A 2 55.01 17.34 -14.70
N VAL A 3 54.89 17.79 -13.46
CA VAL A 3 53.86 17.34 -12.53
C VAL A 3 52.60 18.07 -12.98
N ALA A 4 51.74 17.37 -13.71
CA ALA A 4 50.39 17.85 -13.99
C ALA A 4 49.68 18.00 -12.65
N VAL A 5 49.21 19.23 -12.40
CA VAL A 5 48.38 19.60 -11.26
C VAL A 5 47.12 18.74 -11.30
N LEU A 6 47.07 17.71 -10.45
CA LEU A 6 45.83 17.07 -10.05
C LEU A 6 45.00 18.16 -9.37
N LYS A 7 44.03 18.73 -10.10
CA LYS A 7 42.93 19.46 -9.48
C LYS A 7 42.26 18.47 -8.54
N THR A 8 42.43 18.68 -7.25
CA THR A 8 41.61 18.08 -6.21
C THR A 8 40.16 18.47 -6.53
N THR A 9 39.37 17.52 -7.03
CA THR A 9 37.92 17.63 -7.06
C THR A 9 37.47 17.80 -5.63
N GLU A 10 37.04 19.01 -5.27
CA GLU A 10 36.40 19.25 -3.97
C GLU A 10 35.23 18.27 -3.83
N THR A 11 35.29 17.42 -2.82
CA THR A 11 34.20 16.53 -2.44
C THR A 11 32.98 17.39 -2.11
N TYR A 12 31.87 17.16 -2.82
CA TYR A 12 30.61 17.85 -2.57
C TYR A 12 30.14 17.58 -1.13
N ASP A 13 30.06 18.63 -0.30
CA ASP A 13 29.59 18.55 1.08
C ASP A 13 28.06 18.44 1.13
N LEU A 14 27.56 17.24 0.82
CA LEU A 14 26.13 16.94 0.80
C LEU A 14 25.47 17.19 2.16
N THR A 15 26.15 16.82 3.25
CA THR A 15 25.66 16.97 4.62
C THR A 15 25.51 18.44 5.01
N GLY A 16 26.52 19.27 4.72
CA GLY A 16 26.47 20.71 4.96
C GLY A 16 25.37 21.39 4.16
N GLU A 17 25.24 21.05 2.87
CA GLU A 17 24.21 21.60 1.99
C GLU A 17 22.80 21.20 2.44
N ALA A 18 22.60 19.92 2.79
CA ALA A 18 21.32 19.42 3.31
C ALA A 18 20.92 20.15 4.60
N ALA A 19 21.83 20.27 5.57
CA ALA A 19 21.58 20.96 6.82
C ALA A 19 21.16 22.42 6.59
N ARG A 20 21.84 23.12 5.67
CA ARG A 20 21.52 24.49 5.28
C ARG A 20 20.11 24.59 4.68
N LEU A 21 19.80 23.75 3.69
CA LEU A 21 18.51 23.77 2.99
C LEU A 21 17.33 23.49 3.93
N PHE A 22 17.44 22.47 4.78
CA PHE A 22 16.41 22.18 5.77
C PHE A 22 16.21 23.37 6.73
N ALA A 23 17.29 23.97 7.24
CA ALA A 23 17.21 25.10 8.17
C ALA A 23 16.57 26.35 7.53
N GLU A 24 16.94 26.67 6.29
CA GLU A 24 16.38 27.82 5.56
C GLU A 24 14.89 27.63 5.23
N ILE A 25 14.49 26.43 4.79
CA ILE A 25 13.08 26.11 4.52
C ILE A 25 12.27 26.14 5.83
N ALA A 26 12.79 25.60 6.92
CA ALA A 26 12.15 25.68 8.23
C ALA A 26 11.90 27.13 8.65
N ALA A 27 12.91 28.00 8.51
CA ALA A 27 12.79 29.41 8.85
C ALA A 27 11.74 30.15 8.00
N CYS A 28 11.64 29.80 6.71
CA CYS A 28 10.65 30.38 5.79
C CYS A 28 9.22 29.87 6.00
N THR A 29 9.05 28.73 6.69
CA THR A 29 7.77 28.02 6.82
C THR A 29 7.36 27.77 8.27
N ALA A 30 8.01 28.46 9.21
CA ALA A 30 7.76 28.38 10.64
C ALA A 30 6.30 28.69 11.00
N ASP A 31 5.73 27.87 11.87
CA ASP A 31 4.44 28.12 12.52
C ASP A 31 4.67 28.53 13.99
N VAL A 32 3.61 28.59 14.81
CA VAL A 32 3.70 28.82 16.25
C VAL A 32 4.64 27.81 16.91
N GLU A 33 4.62 26.57 16.42
CA GLU A 33 5.54 25.47 16.75
C GLU A 33 5.78 24.65 15.47
N GLY A 34 7.02 24.21 15.24
CA GLY A 34 7.35 23.44 14.04
C GLY A 34 7.17 24.25 12.76
N VAL A 35 6.66 23.58 11.71
CA VAL A 35 6.42 24.19 10.39
C VAL A 35 4.99 23.91 9.90
N SER A 36 4.51 24.79 9.02
CA SER A 36 3.22 24.62 8.34
C SER A 36 3.33 25.07 6.89
N ARG A 37 3.21 24.12 5.96
CA ARG A 37 3.14 24.36 4.51
C ARG A 37 1.80 23.88 3.99
N PRO A 38 0.73 24.69 4.06
CA PRO A 38 -0.59 24.25 3.62
C PRO A 38 -0.62 23.92 2.13
N ALA A 39 -1.25 22.79 1.77
CA ALA A 39 -1.39 22.36 0.39
C ALA A 39 -2.07 23.44 -0.47
N PHE A 40 -1.53 23.69 -1.66
CA PHE A 40 -1.97 24.70 -2.63
C PHE A 40 -1.94 26.15 -2.11
N SER A 41 -1.15 26.42 -1.07
CA SER A 41 -1.03 27.76 -0.49
C SER A 41 0.11 28.59 -1.07
N ALA A 42 0.15 29.87 -0.69
CA ALA A 42 1.28 30.74 -0.95
C ALA A 42 2.57 30.28 -0.24
N ILE A 43 2.48 29.62 0.92
CA ILE A 43 3.66 29.14 1.66
C ILE A 43 4.28 27.93 0.96
N GLU A 44 3.44 26.97 0.54
CA GLU A 44 3.90 25.83 -0.27
C GLU A 44 4.51 26.32 -1.60
N THR A 45 3.87 27.30 -2.27
CA THR A 45 4.40 27.88 -3.51
C THR A 45 5.74 28.58 -3.31
N LYS A 46 5.93 29.34 -2.23
CA LYS A 46 7.23 29.94 -1.88
C LYS A 46 8.30 28.90 -1.59
N THR A 47 7.92 27.76 -1.00
CA THR A 47 8.86 26.66 -0.76
C THR A 47 9.33 26.05 -2.08
N LEU A 48 8.41 25.87 -3.04
CA LEU A 48 8.75 25.42 -4.39
C LEU A 48 9.63 26.44 -5.13
N GLU A 49 9.36 27.74 -5.03
CA GLU A 49 10.20 28.81 -5.58
C GLU A 49 11.62 28.78 -4.99
N PHE A 50 11.75 28.57 -3.68
CA PHE A 50 13.05 28.40 -3.02
C PHE A 50 13.82 27.19 -3.60
N LEU A 51 13.16 26.06 -3.82
CA LEU A 51 13.78 24.87 -4.42
C LEU A 51 14.19 25.12 -5.88
N ILE A 52 13.41 25.90 -6.64
CA ILE A 52 13.75 26.36 -8.00
C ILE A 52 15.04 27.19 -7.97
N ASP A 53 15.13 28.16 -7.06
CA ASP A 53 16.30 29.04 -6.94
C ASP A 53 17.56 28.23 -6.59
N PHE A 54 17.44 27.28 -5.66
CA PHE A 54 18.54 26.36 -5.35
C PHE A 54 18.94 25.52 -6.57
N ALA A 55 17.98 24.90 -7.27
CA ALA A 55 18.26 24.10 -8.46
C ALA A 55 18.99 24.90 -9.54
N HIS A 56 18.57 26.13 -9.82
CA HIS A 56 19.25 27.01 -10.75
C HIS A 56 20.67 27.39 -10.29
N SER A 57 20.87 27.60 -8.98
CA SER A 57 22.20 27.87 -8.41
C SER A 57 23.19 26.72 -8.60
N GLU A 58 22.69 25.48 -8.66
CA GLU A 58 23.45 24.26 -8.96
C GLU A 58 23.58 23.99 -10.48
N GLY A 59 23.03 24.86 -11.33
CA GLY A 59 23.04 24.69 -12.78
C GLY A 59 22.14 23.56 -13.28
N LEU A 60 21.11 23.23 -12.52
CA LEU A 60 20.04 22.31 -12.90
C LEU A 60 18.92 23.04 -13.65
N VAL A 61 18.03 22.27 -14.28
CA VAL A 61 16.77 22.76 -14.85
C VAL A 61 15.67 22.58 -13.82
N ALA A 62 14.78 23.56 -13.69
CA ALA A 62 13.56 23.47 -12.89
C ALA A 62 12.36 23.99 -13.70
N GLU A 63 11.29 23.19 -13.80
CA GLU A 63 10.11 23.52 -14.60
C GLU A 63 8.83 23.21 -13.83
N TRP A 64 7.83 24.09 -13.95
CA TRP A 64 6.49 23.79 -13.46
C TRP A 64 5.80 22.78 -14.37
N ASP A 65 5.21 21.73 -13.82
CA ASP A 65 4.34 20.84 -14.58
C ASP A 65 2.91 21.40 -14.72
N ALA A 66 2.03 20.66 -15.41
CA ALA A 66 0.64 21.07 -15.60
C ALA A 66 -0.19 21.08 -14.29
N GLY A 67 0.23 20.33 -13.28
CA GLY A 67 -0.34 20.33 -11.92
C GLY A 67 0.28 21.39 -11.01
N ARG A 68 1.17 22.25 -11.54
CA ARG A 68 1.96 23.23 -10.80
C ARG A 68 2.83 22.59 -9.69
N ASN A 69 3.19 21.32 -9.81
CA ASN A 69 4.36 20.76 -9.13
C ASN A 69 5.64 21.30 -9.80
N VAL A 70 6.81 21.08 -9.19
CA VAL A 70 8.10 21.43 -9.81
C VAL A 70 8.89 20.18 -10.14
N VAL A 71 9.38 20.09 -11.38
CA VAL A 71 10.24 19.02 -11.87
C VAL A 71 11.64 19.57 -12.07
N PHE A 72 12.63 18.91 -11.48
CA PHE A 72 14.05 19.21 -11.58
C PHE A 72 14.78 18.15 -12.39
N SER A 73 15.78 18.55 -13.17
CA SER A 73 16.61 17.60 -13.90
C SER A 73 18.00 18.17 -14.20
N LEU A 74 18.92 17.29 -14.59
CA LEU A 74 20.11 17.74 -15.32
C LEU A 74 19.69 18.35 -16.67
N PRO A 75 20.44 19.33 -17.23
CA PRO A 75 20.11 19.95 -18.52
C PRO A 75 19.90 18.95 -19.66
N GLU A 76 20.72 17.91 -19.71
CA GLU A 76 20.65 16.82 -20.70
C GLU A 76 19.42 15.91 -20.54
N HIS A 77 18.78 15.89 -19.36
CA HIS A 77 17.61 15.06 -19.07
C HIS A 77 16.29 15.79 -19.29
N ARG A 78 16.32 17.11 -19.53
CA ARG A 78 15.13 17.96 -19.64
C ARG A 78 14.09 17.39 -20.61
N THR A 79 14.53 17.08 -21.83
CA THR A 79 13.67 16.59 -22.92
C THR A 79 13.66 15.07 -23.07
N ALA A 80 14.11 14.33 -22.05
CA ALA A 80 14.08 12.88 -22.09
C ALA A 80 12.63 12.37 -22.14
N GLU A 81 12.36 11.48 -23.11
CA GLU A 81 11.04 10.85 -23.31
C GLU A 81 10.76 9.76 -22.27
N ARG A 82 11.82 9.21 -21.66
CA ARG A 82 11.75 8.22 -20.59
C ARG A 82 12.78 8.51 -19.50
N TYR A 83 12.40 8.36 -18.24
CA TYR A 83 13.24 8.69 -17.10
C TYR A 83 12.82 7.95 -15.82
N VAL A 84 13.78 7.84 -14.90
CA VAL A 84 13.51 7.52 -13.48
C VAL A 84 13.00 8.80 -12.82
N LEU A 85 11.86 8.70 -12.12
CA LEU A 85 11.26 9.79 -11.38
C LEU A 85 11.52 9.60 -9.89
N ILE A 86 12.10 10.61 -9.25
CA ILE A 86 12.27 10.65 -7.80
C ILE A 86 11.25 11.64 -7.27
N GLY A 87 10.46 11.27 -6.27
CA GLY A 87 9.43 12.14 -5.73
C GLY A 87 9.35 12.12 -4.22
N SER A 88 8.72 13.17 -3.70
CA SER A 88 7.91 13.16 -2.49
C SER A 88 7.14 14.50 -2.47
N HIS A 89 6.68 14.94 -1.30
CA HIS A 89 5.75 16.06 -1.16
C HIS A 89 6.32 17.27 -0.43
N VAL A 90 5.78 18.45 -0.76
CA VAL A 90 6.22 19.74 -0.20
C VAL A 90 5.33 20.18 0.94
N ASP A 91 4.03 19.90 0.89
CA ASP A 91 3.12 20.29 1.95
C ASP A 91 3.44 19.58 3.27
N SER A 92 2.98 20.17 4.36
CA SER A 92 3.10 19.61 5.70
C SER A 92 1.79 19.75 6.44
N VAL A 93 1.57 18.91 7.45
CA VAL A 93 0.49 19.11 8.41
C VAL A 93 0.68 20.41 9.21
N PRO A 94 -0.38 20.96 9.82
CA PRO A 94 -0.23 22.08 10.75
C PRO A 94 0.66 21.71 11.93
N ARG A 95 1.65 22.56 12.24
CA ARG A 95 2.65 22.32 13.29
C ARG A 95 3.36 20.98 13.12
N GLY A 96 3.66 20.65 11.87
CA GLY A 96 4.38 19.45 11.50
C GLY A 96 5.89 19.60 11.71
N GLY A 97 6.59 18.54 11.36
CA GLY A 97 8.04 18.52 11.27
C GLY A 97 8.55 19.03 9.92
N ASN A 98 9.86 19.26 9.85
CA ASN A 98 10.50 19.85 8.68
C ASN A 98 10.99 18.82 7.64
N PHE A 99 10.94 17.52 7.96
CA PHE A 99 11.56 16.47 7.16
C PHE A 99 10.53 15.62 6.41
N ASP A 100 9.32 15.48 6.96
CA ASP A 100 8.20 14.79 6.30
C ASP A 100 7.95 15.32 4.89
N GLY A 101 7.97 14.43 3.89
CA GLY A 101 7.97 14.75 2.45
C GLY A 101 9.24 15.44 1.93
N LEU A 102 9.65 16.54 2.57
CA LEU A 102 10.74 17.38 2.09
C LEU A 102 12.07 16.63 1.97
N ALA A 103 12.32 15.64 2.83
CA ALA A 103 13.50 14.79 2.75
C ALA A 103 13.60 14.03 1.41
N GLY A 104 12.49 13.54 0.86
CA GLY A 104 12.51 12.87 -0.44
C GLY A 104 12.92 13.78 -1.57
N ILE A 105 12.35 14.98 -1.58
CA ILE A 105 12.63 16.01 -2.58
C ILE A 105 14.09 16.43 -2.52
N LEU A 106 14.58 16.78 -1.32
CA LEU A 106 15.97 17.22 -1.15
C LEU A 106 16.97 16.10 -1.44
N SER A 107 16.66 14.85 -1.10
CA SER A 107 17.52 13.71 -1.43
C SER A 107 17.73 13.60 -2.94
N GLY A 108 16.65 13.58 -3.72
CA GLY A 108 16.74 13.55 -5.19
C GLY A 108 17.45 14.78 -5.77
N LEU A 109 17.13 15.97 -5.28
CA LEU A 109 17.71 17.22 -5.78
C LEU A 109 19.22 17.30 -5.51
N LEU A 110 19.67 16.84 -4.35
CA LEU A 110 21.09 16.74 -4.01
C LEU A 110 21.80 15.65 -4.81
N CYS A 111 21.13 14.55 -5.20
CA CYS A 111 21.69 13.59 -6.16
C CYS A 111 21.96 14.26 -7.52
N LEU A 112 21.03 15.06 -8.03
CA LEU A 112 21.22 15.82 -9.28
C LEU A 112 22.37 16.84 -9.16
N ALA A 113 22.39 17.62 -8.07
CA ALA A 113 23.45 18.60 -7.81
C ALA A 113 24.83 17.94 -7.69
N ARG A 114 24.92 16.81 -6.98
CA ARG A 114 26.14 16.00 -6.88
C ARG A 114 26.61 15.53 -8.24
N ALA A 115 25.73 14.94 -9.04
CA ALA A 115 26.07 14.49 -10.39
C ALA A 115 26.56 15.63 -11.28
N ARG A 116 25.90 16.80 -11.20
CA ARG A 116 26.29 18.00 -11.93
C ARG A 116 27.68 18.49 -11.56
N ARG A 117 27.99 18.63 -10.26
CA ARG A 117 29.30 19.08 -9.77
C ARG A 117 30.42 18.07 -10.04
N GLN A 118 30.10 16.77 -9.98
CA GLN A 118 31.07 15.69 -10.21
C GLN A 118 31.18 15.28 -11.68
N SER A 119 30.37 15.85 -12.57
CA SER A 119 30.29 15.48 -13.99
C SER A 119 30.02 13.97 -14.19
N VAL A 120 29.16 13.42 -13.32
CA VAL A 120 28.69 12.03 -13.39
C VAL A 120 27.45 11.97 -14.27
N HIS A 121 27.43 11.00 -15.18
CA HIS A 121 26.27 10.71 -16.02
C HIS A 121 25.51 9.53 -15.46
N PHE A 122 24.19 9.68 -15.31
CA PHE A 122 23.31 8.56 -15.01
C PHE A 122 23.04 7.74 -16.27
N PRO A 123 23.03 6.39 -16.19
CA PRO A 123 22.72 5.54 -17.34
C PRO A 123 21.34 5.79 -17.92
N GLU A 124 20.38 6.16 -17.07
CA GLU A 124 19.03 6.55 -17.46
C GLU A 124 18.75 8.00 -17.03
N PRO A 125 18.02 8.80 -17.83
CA PRO A 125 17.64 10.14 -17.42
C PRO A 125 16.90 10.14 -16.09
N VAL A 126 17.23 11.09 -15.23
CA VAL A 126 16.65 11.25 -13.89
C VAL A 126 15.94 12.59 -13.80
N LYS A 127 14.70 12.56 -13.29
CA LYS A 127 13.93 13.74 -12.91
C LYS A 127 13.52 13.63 -11.44
N VAL A 128 13.48 14.76 -10.75
CA VAL A 128 12.99 14.87 -9.37
C VAL A 128 11.73 15.71 -9.40
N ILE A 129 10.64 15.28 -8.76
CA ILE A 129 9.40 16.04 -8.66
C ILE A 129 9.10 16.40 -7.21
N ALA A 130 8.85 17.68 -6.97
CA ALA A 130 8.35 18.20 -5.71
C ALA A 130 6.83 18.34 -5.81
N MET A 131 6.09 17.36 -5.28
CA MET A 131 4.64 17.26 -5.41
C MET A 131 3.91 18.09 -4.36
N ARG A 132 2.70 18.54 -4.72
CA ARG A 132 1.79 19.27 -3.83
C ARG A 132 0.73 18.36 -3.24
N GLY A 133 0.32 18.67 -2.02
CA GLY A 133 -0.90 18.16 -1.40
C GLY A 133 -0.94 16.66 -1.18
N GLU A 134 0.15 16.06 -0.70
CA GLU A 134 0.13 14.66 -0.26
C GLU A 134 -0.68 14.51 1.03
N GLU A 135 -0.54 15.46 1.95
CA GLU A 135 -1.08 15.35 3.30
C GLU A 135 -2.60 15.50 3.31
N SER A 136 -3.25 14.62 4.07
CA SER A 136 -4.71 14.72 4.30
C SER A 136 -5.12 15.92 5.18
N ALA A 137 -4.16 16.62 5.78
CA ALA A 137 -4.40 17.51 6.91
C ALA A 137 -5.16 18.80 6.57
N TRP A 138 -5.24 19.20 5.29
CA TRP A 138 -5.84 20.47 4.88
C TRP A 138 -7.22 20.31 4.24
N PHE A 139 -7.42 19.26 3.44
CA PHE A 139 -8.66 19.02 2.70
C PHE A 139 -9.36 17.71 3.10
N GLY A 140 -8.64 16.76 3.71
CA GLY A 140 -9.14 15.41 4.02
C GLY A 140 -8.63 14.33 3.04
N PRO A 141 -8.75 14.50 1.71
CA PRO A 141 -8.07 13.64 0.74
C PRO A 141 -6.54 13.75 0.83
N CYS A 142 -5.86 12.64 0.57
CA CYS A 142 -4.40 12.56 0.45
C CYS A 142 -3.95 12.31 -1.00
N TYR A 143 -2.65 12.48 -1.25
CA TYR A 143 -1.98 12.20 -2.53
C TYR A 143 -2.55 13.02 -3.70
N ILE A 144 -2.94 14.28 -3.44
CA ILE A 144 -3.68 15.09 -4.41
C ILE A 144 -2.83 15.33 -5.68
N GLY A 145 -1.57 15.72 -5.52
CA GLY A 145 -0.65 15.97 -6.62
C GLY A 145 -0.42 14.72 -7.48
N SER A 146 -0.06 13.59 -6.87
CA SER A 146 0.18 12.34 -7.60
C SER A 146 -1.09 11.77 -8.23
N LYS A 147 -2.25 11.87 -7.58
CA LYS A 147 -3.54 11.51 -8.17
C LYS A 147 -3.90 12.40 -9.36
N ALA A 148 -3.65 13.70 -9.29
CA ALA A 148 -3.86 14.59 -10.44
C ALA A 148 -2.92 14.21 -11.60
N LEU A 149 -1.65 13.92 -11.31
CA LEU A 149 -0.69 13.46 -12.32
C LEU A 149 -1.15 12.21 -13.06
N LEU A 150 -1.68 11.23 -12.33
CA LEU A 150 -2.09 9.93 -12.88
C LEU A 150 -3.59 9.82 -13.20
N GLY A 151 -4.34 10.93 -13.16
CA GLY A 151 -5.76 10.96 -13.52
C GLY A 151 -6.67 10.20 -12.55
N ALA A 152 -6.25 10.05 -11.29
CA ALA A 152 -6.93 9.28 -10.25
C ALA A 152 -7.67 10.15 -9.21
N LEU A 153 -7.66 11.48 -9.36
CA LEU A 153 -8.33 12.40 -8.43
C LEU A 153 -9.83 12.44 -8.72
N SER A 154 -10.65 12.08 -7.74
CA SER A 154 -12.10 11.97 -7.91
C SER A 154 -12.84 13.30 -7.74
N ALA A 155 -14.09 13.35 -8.24
CA ALA A 155 -14.95 14.53 -8.09
C ALA A 155 -15.28 14.84 -6.62
N ASP A 156 -15.45 13.82 -5.78
CA ASP A 156 -15.70 14.00 -4.35
C ASP A 156 -14.48 14.59 -3.64
N GLU A 157 -13.26 14.17 -4.03
CA GLU A 157 -12.02 14.74 -3.51
C GLU A 157 -11.84 16.19 -3.98
N LEU A 158 -12.16 16.51 -5.24
CA LEU A 158 -12.16 17.89 -5.74
C LEU A 158 -13.15 18.81 -5.00
N ALA A 159 -14.27 18.25 -4.56
CA ALA A 159 -15.28 18.95 -3.76
C ALA A 159 -14.91 19.08 -2.27
N ALA A 160 -13.84 18.41 -1.82
CA ALA A 160 -13.42 18.43 -0.43
C ALA A 160 -13.09 19.85 0.03
N GLN A 161 -13.55 20.20 1.24
CA GLN A 161 -13.44 21.55 1.77
C GLN A 161 -12.14 21.72 2.56
N HIS A 162 -11.46 22.84 2.31
CA HIS A 162 -10.31 23.24 3.09
C HIS A 162 -10.72 23.55 4.53
N ARG A 163 -9.97 23.02 5.49
CA ARG A 163 -10.32 23.07 6.94
C ARG A 163 -10.43 24.46 7.55
N VAL A 164 -9.78 25.48 6.98
CA VAL A 164 -9.72 26.83 7.56
C VAL A 164 -10.76 27.75 6.92
N ASP A 165 -10.81 27.80 5.59
CA ASP A 165 -11.62 28.76 4.85
C ASP A 165 -12.85 28.14 4.16
N GLY A 166 -13.02 26.81 4.24
CA GLY A 166 -14.17 26.09 3.72
C GLY A 166 -14.30 26.04 2.19
N ARG A 167 -13.34 26.61 1.45
CA ARG A 167 -13.34 26.58 -0.02
C ARG A 167 -12.90 25.21 -0.52
N SER A 168 -13.42 24.77 -1.66
CA SER A 168 -13.12 23.45 -2.21
C SER A 168 -11.68 23.35 -2.72
N LEU A 169 -11.17 22.12 -2.77
CA LEU A 169 -9.88 21.80 -3.39
C LEU A 169 -9.79 22.32 -4.83
N ASP A 170 -10.85 22.11 -5.62
CA ASP A 170 -10.96 22.59 -6.99
C ASP A 170 -10.68 24.11 -7.12
N VAL A 171 -11.22 24.92 -6.20
CA VAL A 171 -11.01 26.38 -6.16
C VAL A 171 -9.57 26.74 -5.78
N HIS A 172 -8.95 26.01 -4.84
CA HIS A 172 -7.56 26.26 -4.44
C HIS A 172 -6.57 25.89 -5.56
N MET A 173 -6.80 24.77 -6.25
CA MET A 173 -6.00 24.35 -7.40
C MET A 173 -6.10 25.37 -8.55
N GLU A 174 -7.32 25.81 -8.89
CA GLU A 174 -7.56 26.84 -9.91
C GLU A 174 -6.89 28.17 -9.55
N ALA A 175 -6.94 28.57 -8.27
CA ALA A 175 -6.38 29.83 -7.80
C ALA A 175 -4.86 29.94 -7.96
N ILE A 176 -4.12 28.82 -7.97
CA ILE A 176 -2.66 28.81 -8.22
C ILE A 176 -2.30 28.64 -9.70
N GLY A 177 -3.30 28.66 -10.59
CA GLY A 177 -3.12 28.66 -12.04
C GLY A 177 -3.06 27.27 -12.67
N ILE A 178 -3.57 26.22 -12.01
CA ILE A 178 -3.73 24.90 -12.62
C ILE A 178 -4.87 24.95 -13.65
N ASP A 179 -4.65 24.42 -14.85
CA ASP A 179 -5.75 24.18 -15.78
C ASP A 179 -6.60 23.00 -15.28
N MET A 180 -7.77 23.33 -14.74
CA MET A 180 -8.67 22.35 -14.14
C MET A 180 -9.44 21.52 -15.18
N ALA A 181 -9.44 21.89 -16.46
CA ALA A 181 -10.19 21.16 -17.50
C ALA A 181 -9.76 19.68 -17.62
N PRO A 182 -8.47 19.31 -17.75
CA PRO A 182 -8.05 17.91 -17.75
C PRO A 182 -8.33 17.19 -16.43
N ILE A 183 -8.13 17.85 -15.29
CA ILE A 183 -8.32 17.26 -13.95
C ILE A 183 -9.78 16.90 -13.71
N ARG A 184 -10.71 17.84 -13.96
CA ARG A 184 -12.15 17.61 -13.86
C ARG A 184 -12.64 16.53 -14.83
N ALA A 185 -11.92 16.29 -15.92
CA ALA A 185 -12.19 15.22 -16.89
C ALA A 185 -11.51 13.87 -16.53
N GLY A 186 -10.79 13.78 -15.41
CA GLY A 186 -10.05 12.58 -15.00
C GLY A 186 -8.90 12.22 -15.93
N LYS A 187 -8.35 13.19 -16.67
CA LYS A 187 -7.22 12.96 -17.57
C LYS A 187 -5.89 13.07 -16.80
N PRO A 188 -4.95 12.13 -16.99
CA PRO A 188 -3.63 12.25 -16.39
C PRO A 188 -2.89 13.47 -16.95
N LEU A 189 -2.17 14.17 -16.05
CA LEU A 189 -1.29 15.29 -16.41
C LEU A 189 0.14 14.82 -16.75
N LEU A 190 0.47 13.59 -16.37
CA LEU A 190 1.74 12.92 -16.63
C LEU A 190 1.49 11.66 -17.47
N ASP A 191 2.29 11.47 -18.52
CA ASP A 191 2.32 10.19 -19.22
C ASP A 191 3.06 9.15 -18.38
N GLY A 192 2.33 8.23 -17.76
CA GLY A 192 2.91 7.15 -16.96
C GLY A 192 3.88 6.25 -17.73
N ALA A 193 3.77 6.15 -19.06
CA ALA A 193 4.71 5.39 -19.88
C ALA A 193 6.11 6.03 -19.95
N SER A 194 6.21 7.34 -19.68
CA SER A 194 7.49 8.06 -19.60
C SER A 194 8.26 7.78 -18.31
N VAL A 195 7.62 7.22 -17.29
CA VAL A 195 8.25 6.92 -16.00
C VAL A 195 8.69 5.45 -15.97
N SER A 196 9.99 5.20 -15.98
CA SER A 196 10.53 3.84 -15.91
C SER A 196 10.46 3.24 -14.52
N ALA A 197 10.72 4.06 -13.51
CA ALA A 197 10.61 3.74 -12.10
C ALA A 197 10.29 5.01 -11.30
N TYR A 198 9.54 4.85 -10.21
CA TYR A 198 9.32 5.88 -9.20
C TYR A 198 10.08 5.52 -7.92
N LEU A 199 10.91 6.44 -7.42
CA LEU A 199 11.69 6.26 -6.21
C LEU A 199 11.33 7.35 -5.21
N GLU A 200 11.16 6.98 -3.94
CA GLU A 200 10.84 7.94 -2.89
C GLU A 200 11.68 7.69 -1.63
N VAL A 201 12.41 8.71 -1.22
CA VAL A 201 13.11 8.72 0.08
C VAL A 201 12.20 9.40 1.08
N HIS A 202 12.08 8.84 2.28
CA HIS A 202 11.16 9.36 3.27
C HIS A 202 11.66 9.07 4.68
N ILE A 203 11.23 9.84 5.68
CA ILE A 203 11.43 9.42 7.07
C ILE A 203 10.52 8.21 7.39
N GLU A 204 10.94 7.36 8.32
CA GLU A 204 10.18 6.16 8.71
C GLU A 204 8.81 6.51 9.31
N GLN A 205 8.72 7.63 10.03
CA GLN A 205 7.57 8.05 10.84
C GLN A 205 7.26 7.08 12.01
N GLY A 206 8.13 6.11 12.25
CA GLY A 206 8.01 5.08 13.28
C GLY A 206 9.30 4.90 14.07
N PRO A 207 9.28 4.06 15.12
CA PRO A 207 10.43 3.86 15.99
C PRO A 207 11.35 2.71 15.55
N VAL A 208 11.03 1.98 14.48
CA VAL A 208 11.68 0.69 14.16
C VAL A 208 13.17 0.87 13.87
N LEU A 209 13.57 1.88 13.11
CA LEU A 209 14.96 2.18 12.79
C LEU A 209 15.72 2.75 13.98
N VAL A 210 15.05 3.50 14.86
CA VAL A 210 15.61 3.95 16.14
C VAL A 210 15.94 2.74 17.02
N GLU A 211 14.98 1.86 17.23
CA GLU A 211 15.13 0.65 18.05
C GLU A 211 16.17 -0.32 17.46
N ARG A 212 16.21 -0.46 16.13
CA ARG A 212 17.18 -1.32 15.44
C ARG A 212 18.55 -0.66 15.24
N GLN A 213 18.70 0.62 15.62
CA GLN A 213 19.90 1.41 15.41
C GLN A 213 20.39 1.44 13.95
N LEU A 214 19.45 1.43 13.00
CA LEU A 214 19.74 1.49 11.57
C LEU A 214 19.51 2.92 11.07
N PRO A 215 20.42 3.53 10.31
CA PRO A 215 20.24 4.88 9.79
C PRO A 215 19.23 4.93 8.64
N ALA A 216 19.16 3.88 7.84
CA ALA A 216 18.23 3.75 6.73
C ALA A 216 17.81 2.29 6.48
N ALA A 217 16.66 2.08 5.85
CA ALA A 217 16.19 0.77 5.40
C ALA A 217 15.41 0.86 4.09
N ILE A 218 15.29 -0.27 3.39
CA ILE A 218 14.52 -0.37 2.15
C ILE A 218 13.07 -0.72 2.50
N VAL A 219 12.12 -0.06 1.85
CA VAL A 219 10.70 -0.33 2.11
C VAL A 219 10.24 -1.52 1.29
N SER A 220 9.63 -2.52 1.92
CA SER A 220 9.07 -3.68 1.20
C SER A 220 7.74 -3.37 0.50
N GLY A 221 7.05 -2.32 0.95
CA GLY A 221 5.76 -1.88 0.42
C GLY A 221 4.99 -1.03 1.41
N ILE A 222 3.89 -0.46 0.95
CA ILE A 222 2.98 0.35 1.76
C ILE A 222 1.79 -0.52 2.17
N ARG A 223 1.52 -0.58 3.47
CA ARG A 223 0.41 -1.39 4.00
C ARG A 223 -0.93 -0.87 3.47
N GLY A 224 -1.75 -1.81 3.00
CA GLY A 224 -3.17 -1.57 2.83
C GLY A 224 -3.89 -1.58 4.17
N ASN A 225 -5.18 -1.31 4.16
CA ASN A 225 -6.00 -1.37 5.36
C ASN A 225 -7.48 -1.63 5.04
N PHE A 226 -8.19 -2.13 6.04
CA PHE A 226 -9.61 -1.87 6.17
C PHE A 226 -9.90 -1.18 7.49
N ARG A 227 -10.83 -0.22 7.45
CA ARG A 227 -11.18 0.60 8.60
C ARG A 227 -12.68 0.67 8.81
N TYR A 228 -13.08 0.57 10.07
CA TYR A 228 -14.38 1.00 10.53
C TYR A 228 -14.17 2.29 11.34
N ARG A 229 -14.61 3.43 10.80
CA ARG A 229 -14.47 4.73 11.45
C ARG A 229 -15.25 4.80 12.77
N LYS A 230 -16.42 4.14 12.80
CA LYS A 230 -17.34 4.14 13.93
C LYS A 230 -18.18 2.87 13.91
N ILE A 231 -17.88 1.98 14.84
CA ILE A 231 -18.68 0.82 15.20
C ILE A 231 -19.48 1.20 16.44
N ALA A 232 -20.78 0.91 16.46
CA ALA A 232 -21.61 1.02 17.66
C ALA A 232 -22.04 -0.37 18.12
N CYS A 233 -21.84 -0.71 19.39
CA CYS A 233 -22.43 -1.89 20.01
C CYS A 233 -23.53 -1.45 20.97
N HIS A 234 -24.73 -1.99 20.78
CA HIS A 234 -25.93 -1.69 21.53
C HIS A 234 -26.28 -2.85 22.44
N GLY A 235 -26.49 -2.54 23.72
CA GLY A 235 -26.94 -3.46 24.74
C GLY A 235 -28.12 -2.88 25.50
N GLU A 236 -28.17 -3.15 26.80
CA GLU A 236 -29.26 -2.68 27.66
C GLU A 236 -28.74 -2.04 28.94
N ALA A 237 -29.24 -0.84 29.24
CA ALA A 237 -28.91 -0.16 30.48
C ALA A 237 -29.50 -0.88 31.70
N GLY A 238 -28.72 -0.97 32.76
CA GLY A 238 -29.15 -1.62 34.00
C GLY A 238 -28.35 -1.20 35.22
N HIS A 239 -28.85 -1.49 36.41
CA HIS A 239 -28.13 -1.20 37.65
C HIS A 239 -26.97 -2.21 37.83
N SER A 240 -25.74 -1.70 37.94
CA SER A 240 -24.51 -2.53 37.92
C SER A 240 -24.41 -3.55 39.06
N GLY A 241 -25.14 -3.35 40.16
CA GLY A 241 -25.21 -4.31 41.27
C GLY A 241 -26.45 -5.20 41.27
N ALA A 242 -27.53 -4.82 40.57
CA ALA A 242 -28.82 -5.49 40.71
C ALA A 242 -29.13 -6.45 39.56
N VAL A 243 -28.60 -6.17 38.35
CA VAL A 243 -28.80 -7.04 37.18
C VAL A 243 -27.83 -8.24 37.27
N PRO A 244 -28.32 -9.48 37.43
CA PRO A 244 -27.48 -10.68 37.43
C PRO A 244 -26.90 -10.96 36.04
N LEU A 245 -25.79 -11.70 35.96
CA LEU A 245 -25.10 -12.01 34.70
C LEU A 245 -26.03 -12.55 33.60
N ALA A 246 -26.99 -13.41 33.94
CA ALA A 246 -27.91 -14.04 32.99
C ALA A 246 -28.84 -13.06 32.26
N TYR A 247 -28.99 -11.84 32.77
CA TYR A 247 -29.85 -10.79 32.21
C TYR A 247 -29.04 -9.57 31.74
N ARG A 248 -27.71 -9.68 31.66
CA ARG A 248 -26.85 -8.58 31.21
C ARG A 248 -26.63 -8.63 29.71
N HIS A 249 -26.92 -7.51 29.08
CA HIS A 249 -26.58 -7.21 27.69
C HIS A 249 -25.56 -6.07 27.68
N ASP A 250 -24.34 -6.35 28.16
CA ASP A 250 -23.31 -5.32 28.37
C ASP A 250 -22.48 -5.11 27.09
N PRO A 251 -22.62 -3.95 26.41
CA PRO A 251 -21.95 -3.69 25.14
C PRO A 251 -20.46 -3.39 25.31
N VAL A 252 -20.01 -2.91 26.48
CA VAL A 252 -18.58 -2.68 26.75
C VAL A 252 -17.86 -4.01 26.87
N LEU A 253 -18.42 -4.96 27.61
CA LEU A 253 -17.82 -6.31 27.71
C LEU A 253 -17.85 -7.06 26.38
N ALA A 254 -18.87 -6.83 25.54
CA ALA A 254 -18.90 -7.36 24.18
C ALA A 254 -17.78 -6.80 23.29
N MET A 255 -17.55 -5.48 23.34
CA MET A 255 -16.43 -4.84 22.62
C MET A 255 -15.08 -5.37 23.12
N VAL A 256 -14.86 -5.46 24.43
CA VAL A 256 -13.61 -5.98 25.01
C VAL A 256 -13.33 -7.40 24.53
N GLU A 257 -14.35 -8.25 24.44
CA GLU A 257 -14.19 -9.61 23.92
C GLU A 257 -13.75 -9.62 22.46
N LEU A 258 -14.36 -8.81 21.60
CA LEU A 258 -13.96 -8.68 20.21
C LEU A 258 -12.50 -8.23 20.10
N LEU A 259 -12.11 -7.17 20.81
CA LEU A 259 -10.75 -6.63 20.77
C LEU A 259 -9.71 -7.63 21.29
N ASN A 260 -10.02 -8.39 22.34
CA ASN A 260 -9.11 -9.43 22.85
C ASN A 260 -8.87 -10.56 21.84
N VAL A 261 -9.89 -10.96 21.08
CA VAL A 261 -9.72 -11.97 20.03
C VAL A 261 -8.83 -11.45 18.90
N LEU A 262 -9.03 -10.19 18.49
CA LEU A 262 -8.24 -9.57 17.43
C LEU A 262 -6.78 -9.34 17.88
N ASP A 263 -6.56 -8.95 19.13
CA ASP A 263 -5.23 -8.80 19.72
C ASP A 263 -4.49 -10.14 19.79
N ALA A 264 -5.15 -11.21 20.22
CA ALA A 264 -4.56 -12.56 20.24
C ALA A 264 -4.20 -13.05 18.82
N ALA A 265 -5.08 -12.81 17.84
CA ALA A 265 -4.80 -13.14 16.44
C ALA A 265 -3.62 -12.34 15.91
N TRP A 266 -3.53 -11.05 16.25
CA TRP A 266 -2.42 -10.20 15.86
C TRP A 266 -1.08 -10.74 16.36
N HIS A 267 -0.97 -11.05 17.65
CA HIS A 267 0.23 -11.62 18.24
C HIS A 267 0.62 -12.95 17.58
N ASP A 268 -0.35 -13.84 17.34
CA ASP A 268 -0.11 -15.14 16.69
C ASP A 268 0.43 -14.99 15.25
N PHE A 269 -0.15 -14.08 14.46
CA PHE A 269 0.31 -13.83 13.09
C PHE A 269 1.70 -13.19 13.06
N VAL A 270 1.97 -12.20 13.90
CA VAL A 270 3.30 -11.55 13.98
C VAL A 270 4.36 -12.54 14.46
N ALA A 271 4.06 -13.38 15.45
CA ALA A 271 4.97 -14.43 15.92
C ALA A 271 5.33 -15.45 14.81
N LYS A 272 4.44 -15.62 13.81
CA LYS A 272 4.67 -16.43 12.60
C LYS A 272 5.35 -15.67 11.46
N GLY A 273 5.82 -14.45 11.71
CA GLY A 273 6.51 -13.61 10.74
C GLY A 273 5.59 -12.96 9.70
N ARG A 274 4.28 -12.88 9.97
CA ARG A 274 3.33 -12.18 9.08
C ARG A 274 3.27 -10.69 9.42
N ASP A 275 3.03 -9.89 8.39
CA ASP A 275 2.77 -8.46 8.55
C ASP A 275 1.31 -8.20 8.92
N LEU A 276 1.06 -7.65 10.10
CA LEU A 276 -0.27 -7.27 10.56
C LEU A 276 -0.13 -6.19 11.63
N VAL A 277 -1.06 -5.23 11.63
CA VAL A 277 -1.25 -4.25 12.70
C VAL A 277 -2.74 -4.13 12.97
N VAL A 278 -3.12 -4.14 14.25
CA VAL A 278 -4.51 -3.98 14.69
C VAL A 278 -4.59 -2.82 15.67
N THR A 279 -5.55 -1.92 15.49
CA THR A 279 -5.70 -0.75 16.36
C THR A 279 -7.17 -0.37 16.53
N SER A 280 -7.57 -0.08 17.78
CA SER A 280 -8.81 0.63 18.09
C SER A 280 -8.44 1.96 18.73
N GLY A 281 -8.49 3.03 17.93
CA GLY A 281 -7.96 4.35 18.33
C GLY A 281 -8.99 5.24 19.03
N MET A 282 -10.27 4.93 18.93
CA MET A 282 -11.37 5.68 19.53
C MET A 282 -12.26 4.71 20.28
N VAL A 283 -12.56 4.98 21.54
CA VAL A 283 -13.49 4.19 22.38
C VAL A 283 -14.23 5.13 23.31
N SER A 284 -15.57 5.06 23.33
CA SER A 284 -16.38 5.90 24.22
C SER A 284 -17.74 5.28 24.56
N THR A 285 -18.23 5.56 25.76
CA THR A 285 -19.64 5.40 26.14
C THR A 285 -20.32 6.76 26.12
N ASP A 286 -21.66 6.80 26.06
CA ASP A 286 -22.41 8.05 26.01
C ASP A 286 -22.20 8.88 27.29
N GLN A 287 -21.47 9.99 27.19
CA GLN A 287 -21.15 10.86 28.33
C GLN A 287 -22.37 11.48 28.99
N GLN A 288 -23.51 11.60 28.28
CA GLN A 288 -24.73 12.13 28.87
C GLN A 288 -25.46 11.11 29.74
N LYS A 289 -25.17 9.81 29.56
CA LYS A 289 -25.87 8.71 30.23
C LYS A 289 -25.00 7.86 31.13
N HIS A 290 -23.68 7.83 30.91
CA HIS A 290 -22.78 6.92 31.62
C HIS A 290 -22.75 7.22 33.12
N ALA A 291 -22.59 6.19 33.94
CA ALA A 291 -22.47 6.32 35.38
C ALA A 291 -21.75 5.09 35.95
N LEU A 292 -21.00 5.27 37.04
CA LEU A 292 -20.22 4.20 37.67
C LEU A 292 -21.07 2.97 38.02
N SER A 293 -22.31 3.18 38.47
CA SER A 293 -23.23 2.11 38.89
C SER A 293 -24.24 1.71 37.82
N ARG A 294 -23.95 1.97 36.54
CA ARG A 294 -24.83 1.70 35.40
C ARG A 294 -24.12 0.85 34.35
N ILE A 295 -24.76 -0.24 33.93
CA ILE A 295 -24.41 -0.97 32.71
C ILE A 295 -24.71 -0.04 31.52
N PRO A 296 -23.76 0.21 30.61
CA PRO A 296 -24.01 1.06 29.44
C PRO A 296 -25.06 0.47 28.50
N ASP A 297 -25.89 1.31 27.88
CA ASP A 297 -26.79 0.94 26.78
C ASP A 297 -26.06 0.87 25.43
N SER A 298 -24.92 1.55 25.29
CA SER A 298 -24.07 1.45 24.10
C SER A 298 -22.61 1.78 24.35
N VAL A 299 -21.74 1.28 23.46
CA VAL A 299 -20.34 1.73 23.30
C VAL A 299 -20.06 2.00 21.83
N GLU A 300 -19.29 3.05 21.54
CA GLU A 300 -18.81 3.37 20.21
C GLU A 300 -17.29 3.25 20.16
N PHE A 301 -16.76 2.66 19.09
CA PHE A 301 -15.32 2.52 18.90
C PHE A 301 -14.92 2.46 17.43
N SER A 302 -13.64 2.69 17.13
CA SER A 302 -13.08 2.52 15.78
C SER A 302 -12.24 1.24 15.68
N LEU A 303 -12.02 0.77 14.45
CA LEU A 303 -11.13 -0.35 14.16
C LEU A 303 -10.32 -0.04 12.89
N ASP A 304 -9.01 -0.17 12.96
CA ASP A 304 -8.06 -0.03 11.85
C ASP A 304 -7.14 -1.25 11.81
N ILE A 305 -7.20 -2.01 10.73
CA ILE A 305 -6.36 -3.20 10.53
C ILE A 305 -5.57 -3.02 9.26
N ARG A 306 -4.23 -3.16 9.36
CA ARG A 306 -3.29 -2.89 8.26
C ARG A 306 -2.39 -4.09 7.99
N SER A 307 -2.08 -4.31 6.71
CA SER A 307 -1.14 -5.35 6.26
C SER A 307 -0.69 -5.06 4.82
N GLN A 308 0.50 -5.52 4.45
CA GLN A 308 0.94 -5.61 3.05
C GLN A 308 0.26 -6.74 2.28
N ASP A 309 -0.34 -7.70 2.98
CA ASP A 309 -0.96 -8.89 2.41
C ASP A 309 -2.48 -8.72 2.32
N SER A 310 -3.00 -8.63 1.10
CA SER A 310 -4.44 -8.51 0.84
C SER A 310 -5.23 -9.71 1.38
N GLU A 311 -4.70 -10.93 1.29
CA GLU A 311 -5.37 -12.13 1.80
C GLU A 311 -5.43 -12.11 3.33
N MET A 312 -4.39 -11.56 3.98
CA MET A 312 -4.40 -11.33 5.43
C MET A 312 -5.48 -10.32 5.83
N LEU A 313 -5.63 -9.21 5.10
CA LEU A 313 -6.70 -8.24 5.35
C LEU A 313 -8.09 -8.87 5.20
N GLU A 314 -8.32 -9.63 4.14
CA GLU A 314 -9.57 -10.36 3.94
C GLU A 314 -9.84 -11.38 5.06
N SER A 315 -8.81 -12.12 5.47
CA SER A 315 -8.89 -13.10 6.57
C SER A 315 -9.23 -12.43 7.90
N MET A 316 -8.58 -11.31 8.22
CA MET A 316 -8.87 -10.54 9.42
C MET A 316 -10.25 -9.89 9.38
N HIS A 317 -10.71 -9.44 8.22
CA HIS A 317 -12.07 -8.92 8.06
C HIS A 317 -13.11 -10.02 8.32
N ALA A 318 -12.92 -11.22 7.76
CA ALA A 318 -13.77 -12.38 8.04
C ALA A 318 -13.73 -12.78 9.53
N LEU A 319 -12.57 -12.69 10.19
CA LEU A 319 -12.45 -12.91 11.64
C LEU A 319 -13.25 -11.91 12.46
N VAL A 320 -13.25 -10.62 12.07
CA VAL A 320 -14.08 -9.58 12.69
C VAL A 320 -15.56 -9.94 12.54
N LEU A 321 -16.03 -10.22 11.32
CA LEU A 321 -17.44 -10.50 11.06
C LEU A 321 -17.94 -11.75 11.80
N SER A 322 -17.14 -12.82 11.81
CA SER A 322 -17.50 -14.07 12.50
C SER A 322 -17.57 -13.91 14.02
N ASN A 323 -16.63 -13.16 14.61
CA ASN A 323 -16.64 -12.90 16.06
C ASN A 323 -17.74 -11.93 16.46
N VAL A 324 -18.03 -10.91 15.65
CA VAL A 324 -19.20 -10.04 15.87
C VAL A 324 -20.47 -10.89 15.93
N ALA A 325 -20.73 -11.72 14.92
CA ALA A 325 -21.93 -12.55 14.88
C ALA A 325 -22.00 -13.55 16.06
N ARG A 326 -20.85 -14.07 16.53
CA ARG A 326 -20.79 -14.94 17.71
C ARG A 326 -21.13 -14.17 18.99
N ILE A 327 -20.48 -13.03 19.20
CA ILE A 327 -20.62 -12.21 20.41
C ILE A 327 -22.04 -11.65 20.52
N GLU A 328 -22.65 -11.21 19.41
CA GLU A 328 -24.06 -10.79 19.38
C GLU A 328 -24.99 -11.87 19.94
N ARG A 329 -24.80 -13.13 19.52
CA ARG A 329 -25.62 -14.25 20.02
C ARG A 329 -25.36 -14.57 21.47
N GLU A 330 -24.10 -14.65 21.88
CA GLU A 330 -23.71 -15.09 23.23
C GLU A 330 -24.01 -14.06 24.31
N ARG A 331 -23.91 -12.76 23.97
CA ARG A 331 -24.16 -11.65 24.91
C ARG A 331 -25.52 -10.97 24.70
N ALA A 332 -26.26 -11.35 23.66
CA ALA A 332 -27.52 -10.73 23.26
C ALA A 332 -27.39 -9.20 23.15
N VAL A 333 -26.36 -8.76 22.43
CA VAL A 333 -26.10 -7.37 22.04
C VAL A 333 -26.21 -7.24 20.51
N ARG A 334 -26.21 -6.01 19.98
CA ARG A 334 -26.22 -5.74 18.54
C ARG A 334 -25.06 -4.83 18.15
N PHE A 335 -24.20 -5.27 17.24
CA PHE A 335 -23.21 -4.44 16.59
C PHE A 335 -23.78 -3.77 15.34
N ASP A 336 -23.42 -2.51 15.14
CA ASP A 336 -23.59 -1.74 13.94
C ASP A 336 -22.19 -1.32 13.48
N LEU A 337 -21.64 -2.05 12.51
CA LEU A 337 -20.27 -1.83 12.05
C LEU A 337 -20.15 -0.63 11.10
N GLY A 338 -21.25 -0.20 10.49
CA GLY A 338 -21.22 0.71 9.34
C GLY A 338 -20.50 0.11 8.12
N THR A 339 -20.03 0.99 7.23
CA THR A 339 -19.31 0.58 6.01
C THR A 339 -17.80 0.51 6.27
N ALA A 340 -17.21 -0.64 5.96
CA ALA A 340 -15.75 -0.80 5.94
C ALA A 340 -15.15 0.02 4.79
N LEU A 341 -14.07 0.74 5.09
CA LEU A 341 -13.31 1.52 4.13
C LEU A 341 -12.03 0.77 3.80
N TRP A 342 -11.81 0.51 2.52
CA TRP A 342 -10.69 -0.31 2.07
C TRP A 342 -9.66 0.51 1.34
N THR A 343 -8.39 0.24 1.63
CA THR A 343 -7.24 0.71 0.87
C THR A 343 -6.41 -0.50 0.51
N SER A 344 -6.18 -0.73 -0.79
CA SER A 344 -5.34 -1.84 -1.24
C SER A 344 -3.88 -1.61 -0.81
N PRO A 345 -3.13 -2.67 -0.44
CA PRO A 345 -1.68 -2.59 -0.30
C PRO A 345 -1.02 -2.15 -1.61
N ALA A 346 0.10 -1.43 -1.48
CA ALA A 346 0.93 -1.05 -2.61
C ALA A 346 2.34 -1.64 -2.42
N PRO A 347 2.62 -2.84 -2.94
CA PRO A 347 3.94 -3.45 -2.82
C PRO A 347 4.98 -2.62 -3.59
N CYS A 348 6.20 -2.58 -3.07
CA CYS A 348 7.33 -2.05 -3.81
C CYS A 348 7.81 -3.09 -4.84
N ASP A 349 8.45 -2.64 -5.91
CA ASP A 349 8.95 -3.50 -6.97
C ASP A 349 10.16 -4.30 -6.49
N GLU A 350 10.07 -5.64 -6.55
CA GLU A 350 11.13 -6.55 -6.07
C GLU A 350 12.49 -6.34 -6.75
N THR A 351 12.49 -5.96 -8.03
CA THR A 351 13.75 -5.67 -8.73
C THR A 351 14.38 -4.40 -8.16
N LEU A 352 13.59 -3.35 -7.98
CA LEU A 352 14.07 -2.10 -7.37
C LEU A 352 14.51 -2.32 -5.92
N ILE A 353 13.81 -3.14 -5.14
CA ILE A 353 14.23 -3.54 -3.79
C ILE A 353 15.60 -4.22 -3.82
N GLY A 354 15.82 -5.15 -4.77
CA GLY A 354 17.11 -5.81 -4.95
C GLY A 354 18.24 -4.83 -5.27
N MET A 355 18.01 -3.92 -6.23
CA MET A 355 18.97 -2.87 -6.59
C MET A 355 19.27 -1.92 -5.42
N LEU A 356 18.25 -1.54 -4.65
CA LEU A 356 18.41 -0.75 -3.44
C LEU A 356 19.18 -1.51 -2.35
N GLY A 357 19.00 -2.82 -2.26
CA GLY A 357 19.77 -3.68 -1.35
C GLY A 357 21.25 -3.70 -1.68
N GLU A 358 21.60 -3.82 -2.96
CA GLU A 358 22.98 -3.73 -3.46
C GLU A 358 23.58 -2.34 -3.19
N ALA A 359 22.85 -1.28 -3.51
CA ALA A 359 23.26 0.10 -3.24
C ALA A 359 23.43 0.37 -1.73
N SER A 360 22.54 -0.17 -0.89
CA SER A 360 22.64 -0.10 0.57
C SER A 360 23.94 -0.72 1.08
N GLN A 361 24.28 -1.91 0.58
CA GLN A 361 25.52 -2.59 0.95
C GLN A 361 26.76 -1.82 0.49
N ALA A 362 26.73 -1.22 -0.70
CA ALA A 362 27.84 -0.44 -1.26
C ALA A 362 28.21 0.77 -0.39
N VAL A 363 27.23 1.39 0.28
CA VAL A 363 27.45 2.52 1.20
C VAL A 363 27.70 2.09 2.66
N GLY A 364 27.79 0.78 2.91
CA GLY A 364 28.01 0.23 4.26
C GLY A 364 26.76 0.20 5.14
N ASN A 365 25.56 0.37 4.58
CA ASN A 365 24.29 0.22 5.29
C ASN A 365 23.73 -1.21 5.14
N PRO A 366 23.39 -1.92 6.24
CA PRO A 366 22.84 -3.28 6.14
C PRO A 366 21.54 -3.34 5.33
N PHE A 367 21.44 -4.30 4.41
CA PHE A 367 20.19 -4.53 3.70
C PHE A 367 19.12 -5.04 4.66
N THR A 368 18.18 -4.15 5.00
CA THR A 368 17.04 -4.43 5.88
C THR A 368 15.78 -3.96 5.18
N GLN A 369 14.75 -4.80 5.19
CA GLN A 369 13.43 -4.43 4.72
C GLN A 369 12.49 -4.11 5.87
N ILE A 370 11.69 -3.04 5.71
CA ILE A 370 10.60 -2.69 6.63
C ILE A 370 9.35 -2.26 5.86
N PRO A 371 8.15 -2.59 6.35
CA PRO A 371 6.91 -2.10 5.74
C PRO A 371 6.67 -0.63 6.10
N SER A 372 6.14 0.16 5.15
CA SER A 372 5.60 1.48 5.49
C SER A 372 4.23 1.32 6.15
N GLY A 373 4.09 1.93 7.34
CA GLY A 373 2.81 2.10 8.02
C GLY A 373 2.02 3.32 7.54
N GLY A 374 2.72 4.33 7.01
CA GLY A 374 2.19 5.57 6.46
C GLY A 374 1.74 5.43 5.01
N GLY A 375 0.93 6.38 4.56
CA GLY A 375 0.64 6.56 3.13
C GLY A 375 1.75 7.37 2.49
N HIS A 376 2.02 7.15 1.19
CA HIS A 376 2.95 7.97 0.42
C HIS A 376 2.51 8.02 -1.05
N ASP A 377 3.01 9.02 -1.80
CA ASP A 377 2.75 9.15 -3.23
C ASP A 377 3.19 7.91 -4.02
N ALA A 378 4.24 7.18 -3.58
CA ALA A 378 4.63 5.89 -4.13
C ALA A 378 3.48 4.88 -4.28
N ALA A 379 2.46 4.92 -3.40
CA ALA A 379 1.29 4.06 -3.52
C ALA A 379 0.46 4.36 -4.78
N VAL A 380 0.37 5.64 -5.16
CA VAL A 380 -0.38 6.09 -6.35
C VAL A 380 0.35 5.68 -7.62
N PHE A 381 1.68 5.83 -7.67
CA PHE A 381 2.51 5.36 -8.79
C PHE A 381 2.48 3.84 -8.93
N SER A 382 2.63 3.09 -7.83
CA SER A 382 2.53 1.62 -7.82
C SER A 382 1.18 1.14 -8.33
N LYS A 383 0.08 1.76 -7.88
CA LYS A 383 -1.28 1.43 -8.35
C LYS A 383 -1.51 1.73 -9.83
N ALA A 384 -0.84 2.73 -10.38
CA ALA A 384 -0.85 3.04 -11.81
C ALA A 384 0.00 2.06 -12.66
N GLY A 385 0.66 1.08 -12.03
CA GLY A 385 1.48 0.09 -12.71
C GLY A 385 2.93 0.53 -12.94
N ILE A 386 3.36 1.63 -12.31
CA ILE A 386 4.74 2.12 -12.42
C ILE A 386 5.60 1.42 -11.34
N PRO A 387 6.70 0.75 -11.71
CA PRO A 387 7.62 0.15 -10.73
C PRO A 387 8.05 1.18 -9.69
N SER A 388 7.76 0.92 -8.42
CA SER A 388 7.96 1.90 -7.35
C SER A 388 8.74 1.30 -6.19
N ALA A 389 9.67 2.04 -5.60
CA ALA A 389 10.40 1.62 -4.40
C ALA A 389 10.69 2.81 -3.47
N MET A 390 10.92 2.53 -2.19
CA MET A 390 11.22 3.58 -1.22
C MET A 390 12.39 3.24 -0.31
N ILE A 391 13.01 4.30 0.22
CA ILE A 391 14.06 4.24 1.24
C ILE A 391 13.56 5.02 2.45
N PHE A 392 13.57 4.38 3.62
CA PHE A 392 13.29 5.04 4.89
C PHE A 392 14.55 5.54 5.57
N ILE A 393 14.46 6.74 6.14
CA ILE A 393 15.46 7.38 7.00
C ILE A 393 14.98 7.26 8.44
N ARG A 394 15.90 6.92 9.35
CA ARG A 394 15.63 6.95 10.78
C ARG A 394 15.24 8.36 11.24
N ASN A 395 14.12 8.47 11.93
CA ASN A 395 13.71 9.69 12.62
C ASN A 395 13.24 9.39 14.05
N ARG A 396 13.53 10.31 14.97
CA ARG A 396 13.01 10.29 16.35
C ARG A 396 11.70 11.07 16.41
N ASN A 397 10.88 10.71 17.40
CA ASN A 397 9.59 11.34 17.71
C ASN A 397 8.51 11.19 16.63
N GLY A 398 8.67 10.29 15.65
CA GLY A 398 7.71 10.11 14.57
C GLY A 398 7.60 11.36 13.68
N SER A 399 6.48 11.51 12.99
CA SER A 399 6.16 12.71 12.18
C SER A 399 4.88 13.38 12.68
N HIS A 400 4.39 14.38 11.94
CA HIS A 400 3.16 15.13 12.23
C HIS A 400 3.16 15.84 13.59
N ASN A 401 4.35 16.21 14.07
CA ASN A 401 4.52 16.98 15.29
C ASN A 401 5.77 17.87 15.22
N PRO A 402 5.84 18.95 16.02
CA PRO A 402 6.97 19.88 16.01
C PRO A 402 8.30 19.28 16.47
N ASP A 403 8.26 18.18 17.24
CA ASP A 403 9.45 17.55 17.80
C ASP A 403 10.06 16.50 16.85
N GLU A 404 9.52 16.34 15.64
CA GLU A 404 10.10 15.50 14.58
C GLU A 404 11.59 15.81 14.39
N ALA A 405 12.42 14.78 14.51
CA ALA A 405 13.86 14.94 14.44
C ALA A 405 14.50 13.87 13.56
N MET A 406 15.29 14.32 12.58
CA MET A 406 16.10 13.47 11.71
C MET A 406 17.56 13.91 11.81
N GLU A 407 18.47 12.95 11.98
CA GLU A 407 19.91 13.24 11.90
C GLU A 407 20.32 13.47 10.45
N ILE A 408 21.03 14.56 10.16
CA ILE A 408 21.48 14.86 8.79
C ILE A 408 22.44 13.78 8.27
N ALA A 409 23.17 13.11 9.16
CA ALA A 409 24.00 11.97 8.78
C ALA A 409 23.18 10.77 8.27
N ASP A 410 22.02 10.49 8.87
CA ASP A 410 21.14 9.39 8.44
C ASP A 410 20.50 9.72 7.08
N PHE A 411 20.12 10.99 6.88
CA PHE A 411 19.70 11.50 5.57
C PHE A 411 20.78 11.36 4.50
N GLY A 412 22.04 11.66 4.86
CA GLY A 412 23.19 11.48 3.97
C GLY A 412 23.33 10.03 3.51
N ILE A 413 23.21 9.07 4.43
CA ILE A 413 23.25 7.64 4.10
C ILE A 413 22.14 7.26 3.13
N ALA A 414 20.88 7.61 3.40
CA ALA A 414 19.78 7.29 2.48
C ALA A 414 19.95 7.94 1.09
N THR A 415 20.48 9.17 1.05
CA THR A 415 20.78 9.88 -0.20
C THR A 415 21.94 9.22 -0.97
N ASP A 416 22.94 8.69 -0.26
CA ASP A 416 24.01 7.90 -0.88
C ASP A 416 23.47 6.58 -1.45
N ILE A 417 22.56 5.89 -0.76
CA ILE A 417 21.89 4.68 -1.29
C ILE A 417 21.16 5.02 -2.60
N LEU A 418 20.36 6.09 -2.59
CA LEU A 418 19.66 6.56 -3.80
C LEU A 418 20.65 6.87 -4.91
N TYR A 419 21.69 7.65 -4.63
CA TYR A 419 22.71 8.04 -5.62
C TYR A 419 23.42 6.83 -6.23
N HIS A 420 23.82 5.85 -5.41
CA HIS A 420 24.45 4.62 -5.89
C HIS A 420 23.53 3.83 -6.83
N LEU A 421 22.25 3.69 -6.49
CA LEU A 421 21.27 3.07 -7.39
C LEU A 421 21.15 3.81 -8.72
N LEU A 422 21.15 5.16 -8.71
CA LEU A 422 21.03 5.96 -9.93
C LEU A 422 22.27 5.85 -10.83
N VAL A 423 23.47 5.76 -10.25
CA VAL A 423 24.72 5.58 -11.01
C VAL A 423 24.81 4.21 -11.66
N ASP A 424 24.34 3.17 -10.97
CA ASP A 424 24.39 1.78 -11.43
C ASP A 424 23.04 1.30 -12.02
N PHE A 425 22.14 2.23 -12.35
CA PHE A 425 20.77 1.88 -12.76
C PHE A 425 20.75 1.05 -14.04
N ALA A 426 20.24 -0.18 -13.94
CA ALA A 426 20.15 -1.13 -15.04
C ALA A 426 18.70 -1.33 -15.48
N GLU A 427 18.24 -0.55 -16.46
CA GLU A 427 16.88 -0.59 -17.01
C GLU A 427 16.44 -2.00 -17.46
N ALA A 428 17.35 -2.79 -18.02
CA ALA A 428 17.08 -4.15 -18.49
C ALA A 428 16.61 -5.10 -17.36
N ALA A 429 17.03 -4.84 -16.11
CA ALA A 429 16.59 -5.60 -14.95
C ALA A 429 15.16 -5.22 -14.53
N VAL A 430 14.81 -3.93 -14.59
CA VAL A 430 13.46 -3.44 -14.22
C VAL A 430 12.41 -3.82 -15.26
N ARG A 431 12.80 -3.87 -16.55
CA ARG A 431 11.94 -4.44 -17.62
C ARG A 431 11.72 -5.95 -17.48
N ALA A 432 12.58 -6.66 -16.75
CA ALA A 432 12.50 -8.10 -16.51
C ALA A 432 11.57 -8.45 -15.33
N LYS A 433 10.34 -7.93 -15.32
CA LYS A 433 9.22 -8.72 -14.76
C LYS A 433 8.89 -9.83 -15.76
N PRO A 434 8.44 -11.01 -15.32
CA PRO A 434 8.25 -12.14 -16.21
C PRO A 434 7.33 -11.68 -17.32
N SER A 435 7.88 -11.58 -18.54
CA SER A 435 7.08 -11.82 -19.73
C SER A 435 6.30 -13.08 -19.38
N ASN A 436 4.97 -13.00 -19.39
CA ASN A 436 4.18 -14.18 -19.70
C ASN A 436 4.95 -14.88 -20.81
N GLN A 437 5.56 -16.02 -20.49
CA GLN A 437 6.15 -16.88 -21.50
C GLN A 437 4.97 -17.31 -22.35
N THR A 438 4.62 -16.51 -23.35
CA THR A 438 3.92 -16.94 -24.53
C THR A 438 4.93 -17.67 -25.41
N GLY A 439 5.60 -18.67 -24.83
CA GLY A 439 6.04 -19.83 -25.54
C GLY A 439 4.80 -20.70 -25.66
N LYS A 440 4.19 -20.72 -26.85
CA LYS A 440 3.10 -21.63 -27.20
C LYS A 440 3.49 -23.07 -26.84
N ALA A 441 3.03 -23.52 -25.69
CA ALA A 441 2.48 -24.85 -25.51
C ALA A 441 1.02 -24.64 -25.16
N ASN A 442 0.10 -25.40 -25.75
CA ASN A 442 -1.31 -25.42 -25.35
C ASN A 442 -1.40 -25.79 -23.85
N VAL A 443 -1.33 -24.81 -22.97
CA VAL A 443 -1.58 -24.97 -21.55
C VAL A 443 -3.08 -24.90 -21.40
N SER A 444 -3.70 -26.04 -21.07
CA SER A 444 -5.15 -26.08 -20.96
C SER A 444 -5.64 -25.20 -19.80
N MET A 445 -6.72 -24.46 -20.04
CA MET A 445 -7.13 -23.26 -19.32
C MET A 445 -7.52 -23.55 -17.85
N PHE A 446 -8.10 -24.72 -17.59
CA PHE A 446 -8.50 -25.17 -16.25
C PHE A 446 -7.48 -26.09 -15.56
N ARG A 447 -6.46 -26.59 -16.28
CA ARG A 447 -5.48 -27.57 -15.75
C ARG A 447 -4.60 -27.04 -14.63
N ARG A 448 -4.41 -25.71 -14.56
CA ARG A 448 -3.76 -25.04 -13.43
C ARG A 448 -4.41 -25.43 -12.09
N ILE A 449 -5.70 -25.74 -12.05
CA ILE A 449 -6.41 -26.17 -10.84
C ILE A 449 -5.98 -27.58 -10.40
N THR A 450 -5.83 -28.53 -11.33
CA THR A 450 -5.37 -29.89 -10.97
C THR A 450 -3.87 -29.96 -10.71
N ASP A 451 -3.09 -29.05 -11.28
CA ASP A 451 -1.67 -28.92 -10.97
C ASP A 451 -1.42 -28.50 -9.52
N ILE A 452 -2.30 -27.68 -8.93
CA ILE A 452 -2.25 -27.34 -7.50
C ILE A 452 -2.46 -28.57 -6.62
N ILE A 453 -3.39 -29.46 -7.02
CA ILE A 453 -3.66 -30.70 -6.30
C ILE A 453 -2.42 -31.61 -6.33
N ARG A 454 -1.79 -31.75 -7.50
CA ARG A 454 -0.56 -32.53 -7.68
C ARG A 454 0.62 -31.96 -6.87
N ALA A 455 0.85 -30.65 -6.96
CA ALA A 455 1.97 -29.99 -6.30
C ALA A 455 1.89 -30.09 -4.77
N LYS A 456 0.66 -30.13 -4.21
CA LYS A 456 0.42 -30.24 -2.76
C LYS A 456 0.24 -31.69 -2.27
N GLY A 457 0.55 -32.69 -3.09
CA GLY A 457 0.58 -34.09 -2.68
C GLY A 457 -0.77 -34.80 -2.66
N ASN A 458 -1.77 -34.28 -3.39
CA ASN A 458 -3.08 -34.94 -3.62
C ASN A 458 -3.79 -35.43 -2.35
N GLY A 459 -3.91 -34.57 -1.34
CA GLY A 459 -4.68 -34.82 -0.11
C GLY A 459 -5.76 -33.75 0.14
N ALA A 460 -6.60 -33.89 1.17
CA ALA A 460 -7.73 -32.98 1.43
C ALA A 460 -7.34 -31.48 1.42
N ARG A 461 -6.19 -31.13 2.02
CA ARG A 461 -5.64 -29.76 1.98
C ARG A 461 -5.27 -29.28 0.58
N ALA A 462 -4.85 -30.18 -0.31
CA ALA A 462 -4.57 -29.88 -1.70
C ALA A 462 -5.85 -29.54 -2.48
N TYR A 463 -6.96 -30.23 -2.19
CA TYR A 463 -8.28 -29.95 -2.77
C TYR A 463 -8.88 -28.64 -2.26
N HIS A 464 -8.71 -28.29 -0.97
CA HIS A 464 -9.09 -26.95 -0.49
C HIS A 464 -8.30 -25.83 -1.16
N ALA A 465 -6.98 -26.03 -1.32
CA ALA A 465 -6.14 -25.07 -2.03
C ALA A 465 -6.55 -24.91 -3.49
N ALA A 466 -6.89 -26.01 -4.17
CA ALA A 466 -7.40 -25.98 -5.54
C ALA A 466 -8.77 -25.29 -5.61
N ALA A 467 -9.65 -25.48 -4.63
CA ALA A 467 -10.94 -24.80 -4.55
C ALA A 467 -10.79 -23.27 -4.37
N ALA A 468 -9.86 -22.85 -3.51
CA ALA A 468 -9.54 -21.44 -3.31
C ALA A 468 -8.97 -20.82 -4.60
N ALA A 469 -8.00 -21.48 -5.22
CA ALA A 469 -7.40 -21.01 -6.47
C ALA A 469 -8.40 -20.96 -7.64
N ALA A 470 -9.33 -21.91 -7.71
CA ALA A 470 -10.40 -21.88 -8.69
C ALA A 470 -11.34 -20.68 -8.49
N ARG A 471 -11.72 -20.34 -7.24
CA ARG A 471 -12.50 -19.13 -6.96
C ARG A 471 -11.76 -17.85 -7.34
N GLN A 472 -10.46 -17.79 -7.08
CA GLN A 472 -9.63 -16.64 -7.48
C GLN A 472 -9.53 -16.51 -9.01
N ALA A 473 -9.35 -17.63 -9.72
CA ALA A 473 -9.35 -17.66 -11.18
C ALA A 473 -10.71 -17.22 -11.77
N ALA A 474 -11.83 -17.55 -11.12
CA ALA A 474 -13.15 -17.10 -11.53
C ALA A 474 -13.29 -15.56 -11.49
N LEU A 475 -12.65 -14.90 -10.53
CA LEU A 475 -12.65 -13.44 -10.41
C LEU A 475 -11.74 -12.78 -11.46
N ALA A 476 -10.61 -13.42 -11.78
CA ALA A 476 -9.66 -12.94 -12.79
C ALA A 476 -10.14 -13.16 -14.23
N GLU A 477 -10.99 -14.17 -14.47
CA GLU A 477 -11.48 -14.55 -15.80
C GLU A 477 -13.02 -14.65 -15.84
N PRO A 478 -13.76 -13.51 -15.82
CA PRO A 478 -15.22 -13.50 -15.69
C PRO A 478 -15.97 -14.33 -16.75
N GLN A 479 -15.45 -14.36 -17.97
CA GLN A 479 -15.97 -15.15 -19.09
C GLN A 479 -15.92 -16.68 -18.86
N ARG A 480 -15.13 -17.14 -17.87
CA ARG A 480 -14.94 -18.55 -17.51
C ARG A 480 -15.39 -18.85 -16.09
N ALA A 481 -15.97 -17.87 -15.40
CA ALA A 481 -16.30 -17.96 -13.99
C ALA A 481 -17.17 -19.18 -13.66
N ALA A 482 -18.13 -19.53 -14.52
CA ALA A 482 -18.98 -20.71 -14.32
C ALA A 482 -18.19 -22.04 -14.27
N GLY A 483 -17.18 -22.21 -15.13
CA GLY A 483 -16.30 -23.38 -15.14
C GLY A 483 -15.39 -23.43 -13.91
N TYR A 484 -14.87 -22.28 -13.49
CA TYR A 484 -14.04 -22.19 -12.29
C TYR A 484 -14.85 -22.42 -11.00
N PHE A 485 -16.06 -21.89 -10.90
CA PHE A 485 -16.91 -22.10 -9.74
C PHE A 485 -17.36 -23.55 -9.58
N ILE A 486 -17.65 -24.26 -10.67
CA ILE A 486 -18.04 -25.68 -10.56
C ILE A 486 -16.86 -26.56 -10.13
N LEU A 487 -15.63 -26.27 -10.60
CA LEU A 487 -14.42 -26.93 -10.12
C LEU A 487 -14.14 -26.60 -8.65
N ALA A 488 -14.35 -25.35 -8.25
CA ALA A 488 -14.18 -24.94 -6.86
C ALA A 488 -15.16 -25.66 -5.93
N ALA A 489 -16.43 -25.79 -6.34
CA ALA A 489 -17.45 -26.51 -5.60
C ALA A 489 -17.10 -27.99 -5.45
N ALA A 490 -16.70 -28.64 -6.56
CA ALA A 490 -16.24 -30.03 -6.54
C ALA A 490 -15.06 -30.23 -5.57
N ALA A 491 -14.07 -29.31 -5.59
CA ALA A 491 -12.82 -29.49 -4.86
C ALA A 491 -13.02 -29.20 -3.38
N GLN A 492 -13.83 -28.19 -3.06
CA GLN A 492 -14.23 -27.88 -1.71
C GLN A 492 -14.96 -29.05 -1.07
N GLU A 493 -15.95 -29.60 -1.77
CA GLU A 493 -16.76 -30.71 -1.26
C GLU A 493 -15.92 -31.96 -0.96
N PHE A 494 -15.04 -32.35 -1.88
CA PHE A 494 -14.18 -33.51 -1.68
C PHE A 494 -13.15 -33.28 -0.56
N GLY A 495 -12.59 -32.06 -0.49
CA GLY A 495 -11.71 -31.67 0.62
C GLY A 495 -12.41 -31.75 1.97
N ASP A 496 -13.64 -31.24 2.07
CA ASP A 496 -14.44 -31.22 3.31
C ASP A 496 -14.79 -32.64 3.75
N MET A 497 -15.12 -33.53 2.80
CA MET A 497 -15.50 -34.92 3.08
C MET A 497 -14.36 -35.76 3.70
N HIS A 498 -13.12 -35.48 3.32
CA HIS A 498 -11.94 -36.22 3.77
C HIS A 498 -11.01 -35.40 4.68
N TYR A 499 -11.53 -34.32 5.28
CA TYR A 499 -10.79 -33.48 6.21
C TYR A 499 -10.54 -34.20 7.54
N GLY A 500 -9.30 -34.61 7.78
CA GLY A 500 -8.88 -35.24 9.05
C GLY A 500 -8.79 -36.78 9.04
N GLU A 501 -9.10 -37.43 7.92
CA GLU A 501 -8.91 -38.88 7.76
C GLU A 501 -7.47 -39.23 7.33
N ALA A 502 -6.97 -40.39 7.76
CA ALA A 502 -5.68 -40.90 7.28
C ALA A 502 -5.77 -41.20 5.78
N SER A 503 -4.82 -40.68 5.01
CA SER A 503 -4.75 -40.75 3.54
C SER A 503 -4.91 -42.18 3.00
N HIS A 504 -6.10 -42.51 2.50
CA HIS A 504 -6.30 -43.67 1.62
C HIS A 504 -5.89 -43.24 0.21
N GLY A 505 -4.62 -43.45 -0.15
CA GLY A 505 -4.04 -42.95 -1.41
C GLY A 505 -4.82 -43.33 -2.68
N ASP A 506 -5.55 -44.45 -2.65
CA ASP A 506 -6.38 -44.91 -3.76
C ASP A 506 -7.61 -44.01 -4.02
N ILE A 507 -8.22 -43.42 -2.98
CA ILE A 507 -9.40 -42.55 -3.10
C ILE A 507 -9.01 -41.21 -3.72
N PHE A 508 -7.95 -40.58 -3.20
CA PHE A 508 -7.43 -39.31 -3.75
C PHE A 508 -6.91 -39.46 -5.19
N GLY A 509 -6.34 -40.62 -5.53
CA GLY A 509 -5.90 -40.92 -6.88
C GLY A 509 -7.05 -41.09 -7.87
N LEU A 510 -8.15 -41.72 -7.45
CA LEU A 510 -9.37 -41.84 -8.25
C LEU A 510 -10.02 -40.47 -8.45
N GLU A 511 -10.04 -39.65 -7.41
CA GLU A 511 -10.61 -38.31 -7.46
C GLU A 511 -9.83 -37.37 -8.39
N LEU A 512 -8.50 -37.43 -8.35
CA LEU A 512 -7.68 -36.61 -9.24
C LEU A 512 -7.95 -36.93 -10.73
N LYS A 513 -8.18 -38.22 -11.05
CA LYS A 513 -8.59 -38.64 -12.40
C LYS A 513 -9.97 -38.08 -12.78
N ARG A 514 -10.89 -38.00 -11.83
CA ARG A 514 -12.22 -37.40 -12.03
C ARG A 514 -12.11 -35.90 -12.29
N PHE A 515 -11.28 -35.21 -11.52
CA PHE A 515 -10.95 -33.80 -11.73
C PHE A 515 -10.31 -33.53 -13.08
N ASP A 516 -9.39 -34.38 -13.52
CA ASP A 516 -8.79 -34.26 -14.85
C ASP A 516 -9.83 -34.42 -15.98
N ALA A 517 -10.84 -35.28 -15.78
CA ALA A 517 -11.94 -35.39 -16.72
C ALA A 517 -12.84 -34.14 -16.74
N TYR A 518 -13.09 -33.52 -15.57
CA TYR A 518 -13.82 -32.25 -15.48
C TYR A 518 -13.07 -31.10 -16.15
N VAL A 519 -11.76 -30.99 -15.89
CA VAL A 519 -10.89 -30.00 -16.53
C VAL A 519 -10.91 -30.17 -18.05
N LYS A 520 -10.76 -31.40 -18.54
CA LYS A 520 -10.79 -31.67 -19.98
C LYS A 520 -12.13 -31.26 -20.62
N LEU A 521 -13.24 -31.62 -19.99
CA LEU A 521 -14.57 -31.26 -20.47
C LEU A 521 -14.79 -29.73 -20.50
N LEU A 522 -14.29 -29.03 -19.49
CA LEU A 522 -14.38 -27.56 -19.42
C LEU A 522 -13.44 -26.90 -20.42
N ASP A 523 -12.22 -27.41 -20.60
CA ASP A 523 -11.28 -26.89 -21.60
C ASP A 523 -11.90 -27.00 -23.00
N GLU A 524 -12.45 -28.16 -23.36
CA GLU A 524 -13.13 -28.36 -24.66
C GLU A 524 -14.36 -27.47 -24.83
N ALA A 525 -15.13 -27.22 -23.76
CA ALA A 525 -16.36 -26.42 -23.84
C ALA A 525 -16.13 -24.91 -23.84
N PHE A 526 -15.02 -24.44 -23.27
CA PHE A 526 -14.68 -23.02 -23.16
C PHE A 526 -13.59 -22.58 -24.17
N GLU A 527 -13.18 -23.47 -25.09
CA GLU A 527 -12.39 -23.12 -26.28
C GLU A 527 -13.22 -22.35 -27.31
N ASP A 528 -14.52 -22.62 -27.41
CA ASP A 528 -15.46 -21.96 -28.33
C ASP A 528 -16.39 -20.95 -27.61
N ILE A 529 -16.94 -19.97 -28.34
CA ILE A 529 -17.86 -18.92 -27.82
C ILE A 529 -19.31 -19.45 -27.66
N ASP A 530 -19.53 -20.76 -27.76
CA ASP A 530 -20.86 -21.37 -27.65
C ASP A 530 -21.30 -21.52 -26.18
N VAL A 531 -22.17 -20.61 -25.75
CA VAL A 531 -22.73 -20.57 -24.40
C VAL A 531 -23.55 -21.83 -24.08
N GLU A 532 -24.22 -22.45 -25.06
CA GLU A 532 -25.00 -23.67 -24.84
C GLU A 532 -24.07 -24.85 -24.49
N GLN A 533 -22.95 -24.96 -25.19
CA GLN A 533 -21.92 -25.97 -24.93
C GLN A 533 -21.26 -25.77 -23.55
N GLN A 534 -20.95 -24.52 -23.18
CA GLN A 534 -20.40 -24.17 -21.87
C GLN A 534 -21.35 -24.54 -20.73
N LEU A 535 -22.64 -24.18 -20.85
CA LEU A 535 -23.65 -24.50 -19.84
C LEU A 535 -23.90 -26.00 -19.75
N LYS A 536 -23.87 -26.73 -20.88
CA LYS A 536 -24.01 -28.20 -20.90
C LYS A 536 -22.84 -28.90 -20.20
N ALA A 537 -21.61 -28.42 -20.37
CA ALA A 537 -20.44 -28.94 -19.65
C ALA A 537 -20.57 -28.71 -18.13
N VAL A 538 -20.90 -27.48 -17.70
CA VAL A 538 -21.13 -27.16 -16.28
C VAL A 538 -22.27 -27.99 -15.69
N SER A 539 -23.38 -28.14 -16.42
CA SER A 539 -24.52 -28.96 -16.00
C SER A 539 -24.16 -30.44 -15.88
N THR A 540 -23.30 -30.96 -16.76
CA THR A 540 -22.83 -32.35 -16.72
C THR A 540 -22.00 -32.63 -15.48
N ILE A 541 -21.09 -31.72 -15.13
CA ILE A 541 -20.28 -31.81 -13.91
C ILE A 541 -21.18 -31.69 -12.68
N ALA A 542 -22.09 -30.73 -12.64
CA ALA A 542 -23.04 -30.56 -11.53
C ALA A 542 -23.90 -31.82 -11.31
N THR A 543 -24.38 -32.45 -12.39
CA THR A 543 -25.18 -33.69 -12.30
C THR A 543 -24.35 -34.88 -11.83
N SER A 544 -23.08 -34.95 -12.22
CA SER A 544 -22.14 -35.96 -11.74
C SER A 544 -21.89 -35.83 -10.24
N LEU A 545 -21.69 -34.61 -9.73
CA LEU A 545 -21.51 -34.34 -8.29
C LEU A 545 -22.75 -34.76 -7.49
N ILE A 546 -23.95 -34.47 -8.00
CA ILE A 546 -25.22 -34.84 -7.35
C ILE A 546 -25.44 -36.36 -7.36
N SER A 547 -25.15 -37.03 -8.48
CA SER A 547 -25.32 -38.49 -8.59
C SER A 547 -24.38 -39.25 -7.65
N ASN A 548 -23.14 -38.77 -7.49
CA ASN A 548 -22.16 -39.40 -6.59
C ASN A 548 -22.58 -39.25 -5.11
N LYS A 549 -23.21 -38.13 -4.71
CA LYS A 549 -23.81 -37.98 -3.37
C LYS A 549 -24.89 -39.02 -3.06
N MET A 550 -25.60 -39.52 -4.06
CA MET A 550 -26.63 -40.54 -3.86
C MET A 550 -26.05 -41.95 -3.76
N ALA A 551 -24.91 -42.22 -4.41
CA ALA A 551 -24.21 -43.50 -4.34
C ALA A 551 -23.49 -43.70 -2.99
N ASP A 552 -22.85 -42.66 -2.45
CA ASP A 552 -22.17 -42.70 -1.14
C ASP A 552 -23.13 -42.68 0.08
N ARG A 553 -24.45 -42.65 -0.16
CA ARG A 553 -25.51 -42.68 0.87
C ARG A 553 -26.30 -43.99 0.92
N GLN A 554 -25.97 -44.99 0.11
CA GLN A 554 -26.49 -46.35 0.31
C GLN A 554 -25.55 -47.12 1.27
N PRO A 555 -26.12 -47.82 2.28
CA PRO A 555 -25.36 -48.42 3.38
C PRO A 555 -24.41 -49.54 2.94
#